data_AF-A0A957Y4F7-F1
#
_entry.id   AF-A0A957Y4F7-F1
#
_cell.length_a   1.000
_cell.length_b   1.000
_cell.length_c   1.000
_cell.angle_alpha   90.00
_cell.angle_beta   90.00
_cell.angle_gamma   90.00
#
_symmetry.space_group_name_H-M   'P 1'
#
loop_
_entity.id
_entity.type
_entity.pdbx_description
1 polymer ?
#
loop_
_entity_poly.entity_id
_entity_poly.type
_entity_poly.pdbx_seq_one_letter_code
_entity_poly.pdbx_strand_id
1 'polypeptide(L)'
;MPRYFARPVRLARTYDRANFQPDLVAGITVGVVALPQGLAFAILAGLPPAMGVYTAIVASFVAALWGSSDQLNTGPTNTHSLLVFSILLPIAQPGSPVYIAAAGLLAVMAGAFRVGMGLARLGVLVNFVSDAVIVGFTAGAGILIIIGQMRVVLGLSFPNSPLLTTTVGNLVVHVPETHLISLLLAVGTIVATVLIRRFRRSLPAPLIVMGLSALAVWALGLQTLGVAVLGQLPRGLPPIADLPLLNLNLIGDLSTGALALAVIGLVEAVAIGRALSTQTGQRLDNNQEFVGQGLANMAAGIFSGFPASGSFNRSSLNLESGARTPLASATAGVAVLAIVFLLAPVAAYVPLPTIAAMLIMSAYGMIDRREMAR
;
A
#
# COMPACT_ATOMS: atom_id res chain seq x y z
N MET A 1 2.02 15.12 27.95
CA MET A 1 1.51 14.59 26.66
C MET A 1 1.48 13.07 26.73
N PRO A 2 0.42 12.40 26.24
CA PRO A 2 0.42 10.94 26.14
C PRO A 2 1.64 10.48 25.34
N ARG A 3 2.33 9.42 25.81
CA ARG A 3 3.57 8.87 25.21
C ARG A 3 3.46 8.62 23.69
N TYR A 4 2.26 8.40 23.19
CA TYR A 4 1.94 8.11 21.79
C TYR A 4 2.21 9.28 20.84
N PHE A 5 1.93 10.52 21.25
CA PHE A 5 2.04 11.69 20.37
C PHE A 5 3.46 12.25 20.27
N ALA A 6 4.34 11.88 21.20
CA ALA A 6 5.72 12.34 21.23
C ALA A 6 6.67 11.54 20.31
N ARG A 7 6.16 10.54 19.57
CA ARG A 7 6.98 9.67 18.73
C ARG A 7 7.79 10.42 17.65
N PRO A 8 7.25 11.40 16.91
CA PRO A 8 8.03 12.13 15.90
C PRO A 8 9.25 12.84 16.51
N VAL A 9 9.09 13.41 17.71
CA VAL A 9 10.18 14.08 18.43
C VAL A 9 11.24 13.07 18.86
N ARG A 10 10.85 11.88 19.34
CA ARG A 10 11.81 10.82 19.66
C ARG A 10 12.57 10.37 18.41
N LEU A 11 11.86 10.14 17.32
CA LEU A 11 12.44 9.71 16.05
C LEU A 11 13.49 10.73 15.56
N ALA A 12 13.16 12.02 15.58
CA ALA A 12 14.09 13.08 15.20
C ALA A 12 15.35 13.14 16.10
N ARG A 13 15.21 12.86 17.41
CA ARG A 13 16.33 12.87 18.36
C ARG A 13 17.23 11.64 18.28
N THR A 14 16.67 10.48 17.94
CA THR A 14 17.41 9.21 17.89
C THR A 14 17.78 8.79 16.46
N TYR A 15 17.57 9.67 15.46
CA TYR A 15 17.83 9.32 14.08
C TYR A 15 19.33 9.26 13.80
N ASP A 16 19.80 8.08 13.39
CA ASP A 16 21.16 7.90 12.89
C ASP A 16 21.24 8.28 11.41
N ARG A 17 22.20 9.15 11.07
CA ARG A 17 22.47 9.59 9.70
C ARG A 17 22.84 8.42 8.78
N ALA A 18 23.38 7.33 9.31
CA ALA A 18 23.66 6.12 8.54
C ALA A 18 22.39 5.49 7.93
N ASN A 19 21.20 5.80 8.46
CA ASN A 19 19.93 5.28 7.96
C ASN A 19 19.32 6.13 6.84
N PHE A 20 19.87 7.32 6.56
CA PHE A 20 19.30 8.23 5.56
C PHE A 20 19.23 7.63 4.16
N GLN A 21 20.36 7.10 3.66
CA GLN A 21 20.41 6.55 2.31
C GLN A 21 19.54 5.28 2.15
N PRO A 22 19.59 4.30 3.08
CA PRO A 22 18.70 3.14 3.02
C PRO A 22 17.21 3.51 3.07
N ASP A 23 16.81 4.40 3.98
CA ASP A 23 15.41 4.82 4.10
C ASP A 23 14.95 5.63 2.88
N LEU A 24 15.81 6.47 2.31
CA LEU A 24 15.51 7.24 1.10
C LEU A 24 15.27 6.33 -0.11
N VAL A 25 16.16 5.36 -0.32
CA VAL A 25 16.03 4.35 -1.38
C VAL A 25 14.75 3.55 -1.20
N ALA A 26 14.51 3.03 0.00
CA ALA A 26 13.32 2.23 0.28
C ALA A 26 12.03 3.04 0.08
N GLY A 27 12.01 4.28 0.60
CA GLY A 27 10.88 5.19 0.43
C GLY A 27 10.56 5.50 -1.02
N ILE A 28 11.55 5.87 -1.85
CA ILE A 28 11.32 6.12 -3.28
C ILE A 28 10.81 4.85 -3.98
N THR A 29 11.40 3.69 -3.66
CA THR A 29 10.98 2.40 -4.24
C THR A 29 9.51 2.12 -3.95
N VAL A 30 9.12 2.25 -2.69
CA VAL A 30 7.74 2.03 -2.25
C VAL A 30 6.80 3.09 -2.83
N GLY A 31 7.24 4.34 -2.94
CA GLY A 31 6.44 5.43 -3.52
C GLY A 31 6.07 5.19 -4.98
N VAL A 32 7.01 4.70 -5.80
CA VAL A 32 6.74 4.33 -7.21
C VAL A 32 5.66 3.24 -7.29
N VAL A 33 5.69 2.26 -6.39
CA VAL A 33 4.72 1.16 -6.36
C VAL A 33 3.37 1.58 -5.75
N ALA A 34 3.39 2.48 -4.76
CA ALA A 34 2.18 2.95 -4.08
C ALA A 34 1.27 3.77 -5.01
N LEU A 35 1.84 4.42 -6.01
CA LEU A 35 1.12 5.31 -6.92
C LEU A 35 0.09 4.59 -7.81
N PRO A 36 0.43 3.58 -8.64
CA PRO A 36 -0.57 2.82 -9.41
C PRO A 36 -1.56 2.08 -8.52
N GLN A 37 -1.08 1.53 -7.40
CA GLN A 37 -1.94 0.82 -6.46
C GLN A 37 -2.99 1.75 -5.87
N GLY A 38 -2.60 2.96 -5.45
CA GLY A 38 -3.51 3.97 -4.97
C GLY A 38 -4.60 4.29 -5.99
N LEU A 39 -4.21 4.55 -7.25
CA LEU A 39 -5.15 4.82 -8.34
C LEU A 39 -6.15 3.67 -8.55
N ALA A 40 -5.64 2.44 -8.66
CA ALA A 40 -6.46 1.25 -8.89
C ALA A 40 -7.43 0.97 -7.73
N PHE A 41 -6.95 1.15 -6.49
CA PHE A 41 -7.74 0.90 -5.29
C PHE A 41 -8.80 1.98 -5.05
N ALA A 42 -8.55 3.24 -5.42
CA ALA A 42 -9.60 4.26 -5.43
C ALA A 42 -10.72 3.91 -6.43
N ILE A 43 -10.37 3.47 -7.65
CA ILE A 43 -11.36 3.03 -8.64
C ILE A 43 -12.17 1.84 -8.11
N LEU A 44 -11.50 0.88 -7.46
CA LEU A 44 -12.16 -0.27 -6.84
C LEU A 44 -13.13 0.14 -5.72
N ALA A 45 -12.82 1.21 -5.01
CA ALA A 45 -13.68 1.81 -4.00
C ALA A 45 -14.84 2.65 -4.60
N GLY A 46 -14.97 2.76 -5.92
CA GLY A 46 -15.96 3.63 -6.56
C GLY A 46 -15.63 5.13 -6.43
N LEU A 47 -14.36 5.47 -6.19
CA LEU A 47 -13.87 6.83 -5.92
C LEU A 47 -13.03 7.39 -7.07
N PRO A 48 -12.91 8.73 -7.17
CA PRO A 48 -11.97 9.36 -8.09
C PRO A 48 -10.53 8.84 -7.85
N PRO A 49 -9.75 8.53 -8.90
CA PRO A 49 -8.40 7.98 -8.76
C PRO A 49 -7.46 8.86 -7.89
N ALA A 50 -7.64 10.18 -7.95
CA ALA A 50 -6.86 11.14 -7.17
C ALA A 50 -6.93 10.89 -5.65
N MET A 51 -8.07 10.44 -5.12
CA MET A 51 -8.20 10.12 -3.69
C MET A 51 -7.25 9.02 -3.26
N GLY A 52 -6.93 8.06 -4.14
CA GLY A 52 -5.96 7.01 -3.88
C GLY A 52 -4.53 7.54 -3.76
N VAL A 53 -4.18 8.48 -4.63
CA VAL A 53 -2.88 9.17 -4.57
C VAL A 53 -2.77 9.98 -3.27
N TYR A 54 -3.80 10.74 -2.92
CA TYR A 54 -3.83 11.53 -1.69
C TYR A 54 -3.73 10.67 -0.44
N THR A 55 -4.47 9.55 -0.41
CA THR A 55 -4.39 8.58 0.68
C THR A 55 -3.00 7.96 0.78
N ALA A 56 -2.36 7.63 -0.34
CA ALA A 56 -0.99 7.08 -0.34
C ALA A 56 0.03 8.09 0.21
N ILE A 57 -0.09 9.38 -0.14
CA ILE A 57 0.78 10.45 0.38
C ILE A 57 0.58 10.59 1.90
N VAL A 58 -0.65 10.88 2.31
CA VAL A 58 -0.95 11.34 3.67
C VAL A 58 -0.86 10.18 4.66
N ALA A 59 -1.43 9.03 4.34
CA ALA A 59 -1.48 7.91 5.27
C ALA A 59 -0.08 7.28 5.47
N SER A 60 0.74 7.18 4.41
CA SER A 60 2.13 6.70 4.55
C SER A 60 2.95 7.63 5.44
N PHE A 61 2.82 8.95 5.25
CA PHE A 61 3.55 9.93 6.04
C PHE A 61 3.13 9.93 7.51
N VAL A 62 1.83 10.02 7.78
CA VAL A 62 1.33 10.11 9.16
C VAL A 62 1.48 8.78 9.89
N ALA A 63 1.20 7.63 9.26
CA ALA A 63 1.39 6.34 9.92
C ALA A 63 2.86 6.09 10.26
N ALA A 64 3.82 6.50 9.42
CA ALA A 64 5.24 6.37 9.72
C ALA A 64 5.66 7.14 10.99
N LEU A 65 5.14 8.35 11.17
CA LEU A 65 5.53 9.24 12.25
C LEU A 65 4.92 8.86 13.61
N TRP A 66 3.69 8.31 13.60
CA TRP A 66 2.94 7.96 14.82
C TRP A 66 2.69 6.46 15.01
N GLY A 67 2.99 5.62 14.03
CA GLY A 67 2.85 4.15 14.09
C GLY A 67 3.89 3.51 15.00
N SER A 68 4.00 2.19 15.00
CA SER A 68 4.92 1.41 15.82
C SER A 68 6.05 0.78 15.02
N SER A 69 5.69 0.20 13.87
CA SER A 69 6.61 -0.53 12.98
C SER A 69 7.54 0.39 12.20
N ASP A 70 8.75 -0.10 11.93
CA ASP A 70 9.74 0.59 11.10
C ASP A 70 9.53 0.33 9.61
N GLN A 71 8.95 -0.81 9.23
CA GLN A 71 8.79 -1.23 7.84
C GLN A 71 7.34 -1.11 7.32
N LEU A 72 6.34 -1.06 8.21
CA LEU A 72 4.94 -0.97 7.79
C LEU A 72 4.68 0.30 6.97
N ASN A 73 4.11 0.11 5.79
CA ASN A 73 3.68 1.20 4.93
C ASN A 73 2.15 1.21 4.81
N THR A 74 1.55 2.35 5.18
CA THR A 74 0.09 2.56 5.20
C THR A 74 -0.40 3.31 3.97
N GLY A 75 -1.55 2.94 3.44
CA GLY A 75 -2.24 3.66 2.37
C GLY A 75 -3.45 2.87 1.88
N PRO A 76 -3.92 3.10 0.64
CA PRO A 76 -4.98 2.31 0.04
C PRO A 76 -4.64 0.82 0.01
N THR A 77 -5.62 -0.02 0.34
CA THR A 77 -5.52 -1.47 0.20
C THR A 77 -6.76 -2.02 -0.50
N ASN A 78 -6.61 -3.19 -1.13
CA ASN A 78 -7.70 -3.88 -1.80
C ASN A 78 -8.88 -4.15 -0.85
N THR A 79 -8.59 -4.71 0.34
CA THR A 79 -9.60 -5.03 1.37
C THR A 79 -10.40 -3.79 1.77
N HIS A 80 -9.69 -2.71 2.12
CA HIS A 80 -10.34 -1.47 2.53
C HIS A 80 -11.16 -0.84 1.39
N SER A 81 -10.68 -0.91 0.16
CA SER A 81 -11.37 -0.34 -0.99
C SER A 81 -12.69 -1.06 -1.27
N LEU A 82 -12.69 -2.38 -1.19
CA LEU A 82 -13.91 -3.18 -1.32
C LEU A 82 -14.88 -2.93 -0.17
N LEU A 83 -14.39 -2.83 1.07
CA LEU A 83 -15.23 -2.52 2.23
C LEU A 83 -15.85 -1.13 2.11
N VAL A 84 -15.07 -0.13 1.71
CA VAL A 84 -15.57 1.23 1.43
C VAL A 84 -16.66 1.17 0.37
N PHE A 85 -16.41 0.46 -0.73
CA PHE A 85 -17.42 0.28 -1.77
C PHE A 85 -18.71 -0.32 -1.22
N SER A 86 -18.63 -1.44 -0.50
CA SER A 86 -19.79 -2.13 0.06
C SER A 86 -20.53 -1.32 1.13
N ILE A 87 -19.82 -0.55 1.96
CA ILE A 87 -20.42 0.31 3.01
C ILE A 87 -21.14 1.49 2.38
N LEU A 88 -20.57 2.11 1.35
CA LEU A 88 -21.11 3.34 0.77
C LEU A 88 -22.14 3.11 -0.33
N LEU A 89 -22.13 1.94 -0.99
CA LEU A 89 -23.07 1.60 -2.06
C LEU A 89 -24.55 1.78 -1.67
N PRO A 90 -25.02 1.37 -0.47
CA PRO A 90 -26.41 1.63 -0.06
C PRO A 90 -26.69 3.09 0.33
N ILE A 91 -25.66 3.93 0.49
CA ILE A 91 -25.78 5.30 0.99
C ILE A 91 -25.85 6.31 -0.16
N ALA A 92 -25.00 6.15 -1.18
CA ALA A 92 -24.93 7.09 -2.29
C ALA A 92 -24.44 6.40 -3.58
N GLN A 93 -24.70 7.05 -4.72
CA GLN A 93 -24.18 6.57 -6.00
C GLN A 93 -22.66 6.74 -6.07
N PRO A 94 -21.89 5.72 -6.49
CA PRO A 94 -20.44 5.82 -6.66
C PRO A 94 -20.04 7.03 -7.51
N GLY A 95 -18.99 7.72 -7.09
CA GLY A 95 -18.48 8.93 -7.75
C GLY A 95 -19.30 10.21 -7.54
N SER A 96 -20.48 10.16 -6.93
CA SER A 96 -21.24 11.37 -6.59
C SER A 96 -20.53 12.20 -5.50
N PRO A 97 -20.76 13.53 -5.41
CA PRO A 97 -20.15 14.36 -4.37
C PRO A 97 -20.43 13.87 -2.94
N VAL A 98 -21.64 13.38 -2.69
CA VAL A 98 -22.05 12.81 -1.40
C VAL A 98 -21.25 11.54 -1.09
N TYR A 99 -21.05 10.66 -2.07
CA TYR A 99 -20.27 9.43 -1.92
C TYR A 99 -18.80 9.72 -1.59
N ILE A 100 -18.21 10.69 -2.30
CA ILE A 100 -16.83 11.13 -2.09
C ILE A 100 -16.64 11.70 -0.68
N ALA A 101 -17.56 12.57 -0.25
CA ALA A 101 -17.51 13.16 1.09
C ALA A 101 -17.74 12.10 2.19
N ALA A 102 -18.65 11.15 1.97
CA ALA A 102 -18.90 10.03 2.88
C ALA A 102 -17.67 9.12 3.02
N ALA A 103 -16.91 8.87 1.95
CA ALA A 103 -15.65 8.12 2.03
C ALA A 103 -14.60 8.82 2.92
N GLY A 104 -14.45 10.13 2.78
CA GLY A 104 -13.57 10.92 3.64
C GLY A 104 -14.02 10.90 5.11
N LEU A 105 -15.31 11.05 5.36
CA LEU A 105 -15.90 10.97 6.71
C LEU A 105 -15.70 9.57 7.32
N LEU A 106 -15.91 8.51 6.54
CA LEU A 106 -15.69 7.12 6.93
C LEU A 106 -14.24 6.88 7.36
N ALA A 107 -13.26 7.50 6.68
CA ALA A 107 -11.85 7.46 7.07
C ALA A 107 -11.61 8.12 8.43
N VAL A 108 -12.20 9.31 8.65
CA VAL A 108 -12.10 10.03 9.92
C VAL A 108 -12.72 9.22 11.06
N MET A 109 -13.90 8.64 10.85
CA MET A 109 -14.59 7.82 11.86
C MET A 109 -13.81 6.55 12.20
N ALA A 110 -13.36 5.80 11.19
CA ALA A 110 -12.54 4.61 11.40
C ALA A 110 -11.22 4.96 12.11
N GLY A 111 -10.63 6.11 11.77
CA GLY A 111 -9.45 6.64 12.43
C GLY A 111 -9.69 6.99 13.89
N ALA A 112 -10.80 7.67 14.20
CA ALA A 112 -11.19 8.02 15.57
C ALA A 112 -11.41 6.77 16.43
N PHE A 113 -12.08 5.74 15.90
CA PHE A 113 -12.22 4.46 16.60
C PHE A 113 -10.86 3.82 16.91
N ARG A 114 -9.92 3.81 15.96
CA ARG A 114 -8.57 3.25 16.17
C ARG A 114 -7.78 4.03 17.22
N VAL A 115 -7.83 5.36 17.20
CA VAL A 115 -7.22 6.19 18.25
C VAL A 115 -7.84 5.86 19.60
N GLY A 116 -9.17 5.79 19.69
CA GLY A 116 -9.89 5.41 20.90
C GLY A 116 -9.46 4.04 21.44
N MET A 117 -9.40 3.01 20.58
CA MET A 117 -8.95 1.67 20.94
C MET A 117 -7.49 1.65 21.43
N GLY A 118 -6.60 2.40 20.79
CA GLY A 118 -5.19 2.50 21.18
C GLY A 118 -5.01 3.21 22.54
N LEU A 119 -5.78 4.27 22.79
CA LEU A 119 -5.79 4.98 24.07
C LEU A 119 -6.38 4.12 25.20
N ALA A 120 -7.41 3.33 24.89
CA ALA A 120 -8.01 2.34 25.80
C ALA A 120 -7.14 1.09 26.00
N ARG A 121 -5.96 1.02 25.38
CA ARG A 121 -4.98 -0.07 25.48
C ARG A 121 -5.50 -1.43 24.97
N LEU A 122 -6.39 -1.41 23.97
CA LEU A 122 -6.97 -2.63 23.38
C LEU A 122 -6.01 -3.37 22.44
N GLY A 123 -4.77 -2.91 22.28
CA GLY A 123 -3.70 -3.60 21.54
C GLY A 123 -3.31 -4.95 22.13
N VAL A 124 -3.69 -5.23 23.38
CA VAL A 124 -3.55 -6.57 24.00
C VAL A 124 -4.35 -7.64 23.27
N LEU A 125 -5.48 -7.28 22.64
CA LEU A 125 -6.34 -8.22 21.93
C LEU A 125 -5.62 -8.89 20.75
N VAL A 126 -4.56 -8.28 20.24
CA VAL A 126 -3.79 -8.84 19.12
C VAL A 126 -2.76 -9.88 19.57
N ASN A 127 -2.45 -9.94 20.87
CA ASN A 127 -1.56 -10.98 21.41
C ASN A 127 -2.20 -12.38 21.37
N PHE A 128 -3.51 -12.47 21.14
CA PHE A 128 -4.24 -13.73 20.97
C PHE A 128 -4.14 -14.32 19.56
N VAL A 129 -3.49 -13.62 18.62
CA VAL A 129 -3.19 -14.18 17.30
C VAL A 129 -1.96 -15.08 17.43
N SER A 130 -2.14 -16.39 17.18
CA SER A 130 -1.05 -17.36 17.24
C SER A 130 -0.06 -17.17 16.09
N ASP A 131 1.18 -17.61 16.27
CA ASP A 131 2.20 -17.53 15.22
C ASP A 131 1.79 -18.31 13.97
N ALA A 132 1.11 -19.45 14.14
CA ALA A 132 0.56 -20.25 13.04
C ALA A 132 -0.43 -19.46 12.17
N VAL A 133 -1.30 -18.64 12.78
CA VAL A 133 -2.23 -17.77 12.04
C VAL A 133 -1.47 -16.73 11.22
N ILE A 134 -0.38 -16.18 11.76
CA ILE A 134 0.44 -15.17 11.07
C ILE A 134 1.18 -15.79 9.89
N VAL A 135 1.78 -16.96 10.07
CA VAL A 135 2.44 -17.71 9.00
C VAL A 135 1.45 -18.04 7.88
N GLY A 136 0.27 -18.59 8.24
CA GLY A 136 -0.79 -18.90 7.28
C GLY A 136 -1.32 -17.67 6.54
N PHE A 137 -1.55 -16.57 7.24
CA PHE A 137 -1.99 -15.30 6.65
C PHE A 137 -0.95 -14.71 5.69
N THR A 138 0.32 -14.76 6.08
CA THR A 138 1.45 -14.23 5.28
C THR A 138 1.65 -15.07 4.01
N ALA A 139 1.64 -16.40 4.11
CA ALA A 139 1.75 -17.30 2.97
C ALA A 139 0.53 -17.16 2.02
N GLY A 140 -0.68 -17.10 2.58
CA GLY A 140 -1.91 -16.88 1.82
C GLY A 140 -1.92 -15.54 1.07
N ALA A 141 -1.48 -14.46 1.74
CA ALA A 141 -1.30 -13.16 1.11
C ALA A 141 -0.29 -13.26 -0.04
N GLY A 142 0.87 -13.90 0.17
CA GLY A 142 1.88 -14.11 -0.87
C GLY A 142 1.31 -14.81 -2.12
N ILE A 143 0.57 -15.90 -1.93
CA ILE A 143 -0.09 -16.63 -3.04
C ILE A 143 -1.08 -15.73 -3.77
N LEU A 144 -1.93 -15.00 -3.03
CA LEU A 144 -2.93 -14.11 -3.62
C LEU A 144 -2.29 -12.98 -4.42
N ILE A 145 -1.19 -12.41 -3.92
CA ILE A 145 -0.41 -11.39 -4.63
C ILE A 145 0.13 -11.96 -5.92
N ILE A 146 0.80 -13.12 -5.88
CA ILE A 146 1.40 -13.75 -7.07
C ILE A 146 0.32 -13.97 -8.15
N ILE A 147 -0.80 -14.61 -7.79
CA ILE A 147 -1.91 -14.87 -8.72
C ILE A 147 -2.50 -13.55 -9.24
N GLY A 148 -2.71 -12.57 -8.36
CA GLY A 148 -3.26 -11.27 -8.74
C GLY A 148 -2.38 -10.45 -9.69
N GLN A 149 -1.05 -10.64 -9.62
CA GLN A 149 -0.11 -9.97 -10.52
C GLN A 149 0.05 -10.67 -11.88
N MET A 150 -0.33 -11.95 -12.00
CA MET A 150 -0.17 -12.71 -13.26
C MET A 150 -0.90 -12.08 -14.44
N ARG A 151 -2.08 -11.48 -14.20
CA ARG A 151 -2.82 -10.74 -15.23
C ARG A 151 -1.95 -9.64 -15.84
N VAL A 152 -1.27 -8.86 -15.01
CA VAL A 152 -0.45 -7.71 -15.43
C VAL A 152 0.85 -8.17 -16.11
N VAL A 153 1.48 -9.22 -15.59
CA VAL A 153 2.68 -9.82 -16.19
C VAL A 153 2.42 -10.36 -17.59
N LEU A 154 1.30 -11.05 -17.78
CA LEU A 154 0.91 -11.60 -19.08
C LEU A 154 0.29 -10.54 -20.01
N GLY A 155 0.05 -9.32 -19.51
CA GLY A 155 -0.59 -8.24 -20.28
C GLY A 155 -2.04 -8.51 -20.65
N LEU A 156 -2.77 -9.26 -19.81
CA LEU A 156 -4.14 -9.71 -20.09
C LEU A 156 -5.19 -8.69 -19.65
N SER A 157 -6.27 -8.61 -20.41
CA SER A 157 -7.36 -7.65 -20.21
C SER A 157 -8.66 -8.33 -19.79
N PHE A 158 -8.84 -8.54 -18.49
CA PHE A 158 -10.11 -8.97 -17.91
C PHE A 158 -10.39 -8.25 -16.57
N PRO A 159 -11.65 -8.16 -16.11
CA PRO A 159 -11.99 -7.48 -14.86
C PRO A 159 -11.28 -8.10 -13.64
N ASN A 160 -10.83 -7.26 -12.71
CA ASN A 160 -10.34 -7.75 -11.43
C ASN A 160 -11.49 -8.41 -10.65
N SER A 161 -11.23 -9.54 -10.01
CA SER A 161 -12.21 -10.22 -9.16
C SER A 161 -11.68 -10.35 -7.73
N PRO A 162 -12.53 -10.17 -6.71
CA PRO A 162 -12.16 -10.48 -5.32
C PRO A 162 -12.02 -11.99 -5.09
N LEU A 163 -12.59 -12.83 -5.98
CA LEU A 163 -12.54 -14.27 -5.88
C LEU A 163 -11.32 -14.83 -6.61
N LEU A 164 -10.50 -15.59 -5.87
CA LEU A 164 -9.30 -16.24 -6.40
C LEU A 164 -9.66 -17.25 -7.50
N THR A 165 -10.74 -18.00 -7.33
CA THR A 165 -11.23 -18.99 -8.32
C THR A 165 -11.58 -18.34 -9.64
N THR A 166 -12.27 -17.20 -9.63
CA THR A 166 -12.58 -16.42 -10.83
C THR A 166 -11.33 -15.88 -11.50
N THR A 167 -10.38 -15.38 -10.71
CA THR A 167 -9.09 -14.88 -11.23
C THR A 167 -8.30 -16.00 -11.91
N VAL A 168 -8.21 -17.17 -11.28
CA VAL A 168 -7.54 -18.34 -11.86
C VAL A 168 -8.25 -18.83 -13.12
N GLY A 169 -9.59 -18.93 -13.11
CA GLY A 169 -10.37 -19.31 -14.29
C GLY A 169 -10.13 -18.36 -15.47
N ASN A 170 -10.17 -17.06 -15.23
CA ASN A 170 -9.88 -16.05 -16.24
C ASN A 170 -8.44 -16.14 -16.76
N LEU A 171 -7.46 -16.36 -15.88
CA LEU A 171 -6.08 -16.55 -16.30
C LEU A 171 -5.94 -17.74 -17.24
N VAL A 172 -6.51 -18.90 -16.91
CA VAL A 172 -6.43 -20.12 -17.72
C VAL A 172 -7.04 -19.91 -19.11
N VAL A 173 -8.21 -19.26 -19.19
CA VAL A 173 -8.91 -19.02 -20.46
C VAL A 173 -8.11 -18.06 -21.36
N HIS A 174 -7.52 -17.02 -20.79
CA HIS A 174 -6.87 -15.95 -21.57
C HIS A 174 -5.34 -16.14 -21.72
N VAL A 175 -4.75 -17.25 -21.25
CA VAL A 175 -3.30 -17.54 -21.48
C VAL A 175 -2.89 -17.37 -22.96
N PRO A 176 -3.68 -17.83 -23.96
CA PRO A 176 -3.30 -17.67 -25.36
C PRO A 176 -3.19 -16.20 -25.82
N GLU A 177 -3.81 -15.25 -25.11
CA GLU A 177 -3.79 -13.81 -25.42
C GLU A 177 -2.59 -13.08 -24.79
N THR A 178 -1.59 -13.83 -24.32
CA THR A 178 -0.42 -13.26 -23.63
C THR A 178 0.30 -12.24 -24.51
N HIS A 179 0.47 -11.04 -23.97
CA HIS A 179 1.24 -9.98 -24.61
C HIS A 179 2.74 -10.20 -24.40
N LEU A 180 3.44 -10.67 -25.44
CA LEU A 180 4.83 -11.11 -25.35
C LEU A 180 5.79 -10.03 -24.82
N ILE A 181 5.62 -8.77 -25.23
CA ILE A 181 6.50 -7.67 -24.79
C ILE A 181 6.33 -7.42 -23.29
N SER A 182 5.10 -7.48 -22.77
CA SER A 182 4.82 -7.33 -21.33
C SER A 182 5.46 -8.45 -20.53
N LEU A 183 5.34 -9.70 -21.02
CA LEU A 183 5.97 -10.86 -20.39
C LEU A 183 7.50 -10.74 -20.39
N LEU A 184 8.11 -10.33 -21.50
CA LEU A 184 9.56 -10.12 -21.59
C LEU A 184 10.04 -9.02 -20.66
N LEU A 185 9.31 -7.91 -20.52
CA LEU A 185 9.62 -6.85 -19.56
C LEU A 185 9.55 -7.37 -18.12
N ALA A 186 8.53 -8.15 -17.78
CA ALA A 186 8.37 -8.72 -16.44
C ALA A 186 9.49 -9.73 -16.12
N VAL A 187 9.76 -10.69 -17.02
CA VAL A 187 10.84 -11.67 -16.84
C VAL A 187 12.21 -10.98 -16.81
N GLY A 188 12.45 -10.03 -17.71
CA GLY A 188 13.65 -9.21 -17.74
C GLY A 188 13.84 -8.41 -16.45
N THR A 189 12.76 -7.90 -15.86
CA THR A 189 12.78 -7.22 -14.55
C THR A 189 13.27 -8.16 -13.45
N ILE A 190 12.74 -9.38 -13.38
CA ILE A 190 13.15 -10.38 -12.37
C ILE A 190 14.62 -10.74 -12.55
N VAL A 191 15.02 -11.08 -13.78
CA VAL A 191 16.41 -11.48 -14.10
C VAL A 191 17.39 -10.34 -13.78
N ALA A 192 17.11 -9.13 -14.24
CA ALA A 192 17.96 -7.96 -13.97
C ALA A 192 18.08 -7.67 -12.46
N THR A 193 16.97 -7.76 -11.73
CA THR A 193 16.97 -7.55 -10.27
C THR A 193 17.84 -8.58 -9.57
N VAL A 194 17.72 -9.86 -9.93
CA VAL A 194 18.54 -10.94 -9.37
C VAL A 194 20.02 -10.76 -9.71
N LEU A 195 20.33 -10.40 -10.96
CA LEU A 195 21.72 -10.17 -11.41
C LEU A 195 22.37 -8.99 -10.69
N ILE A 196 21.66 -7.86 -10.55
CA ILE A 196 22.16 -6.68 -9.82
C ILE A 196 22.40 -7.05 -8.35
N ARG A 197 21.45 -7.73 -7.70
CA ARG A 197 21.59 -8.17 -6.30
C ARG A 197 22.76 -9.16 -6.14
N ARG A 198 23.02 -10.02 -7.12
CA ARG A 198 24.17 -10.95 -7.13
C ARG A 198 25.49 -10.22 -7.31
N PHE A 199 25.53 -9.19 -8.15
CA PHE A 199 26.73 -8.40 -8.39
C PHE A 199 27.07 -7.51 -7.18
N ARG A 200 26.10 -6.73 -6.69
CA ARG A 200 26.24 -5.90 -5.49
C ARG A 200 24.92 -5.79 -4.74
N ARG A 201 24.85 -6.45 -3.58
CA ARG A 201 23.69 -6.42 -2.67
C ARG A 201 23.33 -5.01 -2.17
N SER A 202 24.27 -4.07 -2.20
CA SER A 202 24.05 -2.69 -1.76
C SER A 202 23.34 -1.80 -2.79
N LEU A 203 23.19 -2.26 -4.04
CA LEU A 203 22.54 -1.46 -5.08
C LEU A 203 21.01 -1.53 -4.93
N PRO A 204 20.30 -0.42 -5.18
CA PRO A 204 18.84 -0.36 -5.17
C PRO A 204 18.27 -0.99 -6.45
N ALA A 205 18.44 -2.31 -6.58
CA ALA A 205 18.03 -3.06 -7.77
C ALA A 205 16.59 -2.76 -8.23
N PRO A 206 15.57 -2.70 -7.33
CA PRO A 206 14.21 -2.27 -7.69
C PRO A 206 14.16 -0.95 -8.47
N LEU A 207 14.81 0.11 -7.95
CA LEU A 207 14.78 1.45 -8.56
C LEU A 207 15.54 1.49 -9.88
N ILE A 208 16.71 0.86 -9.93
CA ILE A 208 17.52 0.81 -11.13
C ILE A 208 16.74 0.13 -12.25
N VAL A 209 16.14 -1.03 -11.97
CA VAL A 209 15.39 -1.80 -12.97
C VAL A 209 14.12 -1.05 -13.40
N MET A 210 13.39 -0.41 -12.48
CA MET A 210 12.23 0.43 -12.83
C MET A 210 12.63 1.64 -13.69
N GLY A 211 13.75 2.29 -13.40
CA GLY A 211 14.26 3.40 -14.21
C GLY A 211 14.69 2.95 -15.61
N LEU A 212 15.41 1.83 -15.71
CA LEU A 212 15.82 1.25 -16.99
C LEU A 212 14.63 0.78 -17.82
N SER A 213 13.61 0.19 -17.20
CA SER A 213 12.41 -0.24 -17.93
C SER A 213 11.57 0.95 -18.40
N ALA A 214 11.42 2.00 -17.58
CA ALA A 214 10.79 3.25 -18.02
C ALA A 214 11.53 3.90 -19.19
N LEU A 215 12.87 3.92 -19.14
CA LEU A 215 13.70 4.41 -20.24
C LEU A 215 13.52 3.57 -21.51
N ALA A 216 13.49 2.24 -21.40
CA ALA A 216 13.28 1.34 -22.53
C ALA A 216 11.89 1.54 -23.16
N VAL A 217 10.85 1.69 -22.34
CA VAL A 217 9.49 1.98 -22.81
C VAL A 217 9.47 3.29 -23.59
N TRP A 218 10.03 4.36 -23.01
CA TRP A 218 10.09 5.67 -23.67
C TRP A 218 10.89 5.64 -24.97
N ALA A 219 12.11 5.10 -24.95
CA ALA A 219 13.04 5.13 -26.08
C ALA A 219 12.58 4.24 -27.26
N LEU A 220 11.96 3.09 -26.96
CA LEU A 220 11.48 2.14 -27.98
C LEU A 220 9.99 2.33 -28.30
N GLY A 221 9.31 3.27 -27.66
CA GLY A 221 7.88 3.52 -27.86
C GLY A 221 6.99 2.35 -27.47
N LEU A 222 7.39 1.52 -26.48
CA LEU A 222 6.69 0.26 -26.17
C LEU A 222 5.24 0.46 -25.72
N GLN A 223 4.88 1.64 -25.22
CA GLN A 223 3.50 2.01 -24.91
C GLN A 223 2.60 1.99 -26.16
N THR A 224 3.13 2.32 -27.34
CA THR A 224 2.39 2.25 -28.62
C THR A 224 2.21 0.82 -29.10
N LEU A 225 3.05 -0.10 -28.60
CA LEU A 225 2.98 -1.54 -28.86
C LEU A 225 2.12 -2.28 -27.83
N GLY A 226 1.30 -1.58 -27.03
CA GLY A 226 0.35 -2.20 -26.10
C GLY A 226 0.90 -2.51 -24.70
N VAL A 227 2.14 -2.10 -24.36
CA VAL A 227 2.63 -2.21 -22.99
C VAL A 227 1.88 -1.23 -22.08
N ALA A 228 1.21 -1.77 -21.06
CA ALA A 228 0.52 -0.95 -20.07
C ALA A 228 1.53 -0.19 -19.17
N VAL A 229 1.32 1.11 -19.04
CA VAL A 229 2.15 2.04 -18.26
C VAL A 229 1.30 2.80 -17.23
N LEU A 230 1.94 3.54 -16.32
CA LEU A 230 1.22 4.39 -15.34
C LEU A 230 0.33 5.44 -16.00
N GLY A 231 0.76 6.01 -17.14
CA GLY A 231 -0.02 6.99 -17.88
C GLY A 231 -0.17 8.33 -17.17
N GLN A 232 -1.25 9.04 -17.45
CA GLN A 232 -1.48 10.37 -16.90
C GLN A 232 -1.79 10.32 -15.40
N LEU A 233 -1.10 11.15 -14.63
CA LEU A 233 -1.24 11.23 -13.18
C LEU A 233 -2.01 12.48 -12.78
N PRO A 234 -2.90 12.39 -11.76
CA PRO A 234 -3.61 13.55 -11.25
C PRO A 234 -2.60 14.55 -10.68
N ARG A 235 -2.64 15.81 -11.11
CA ARG A 235 -1.75 16.87 -10.61
C ARG A 235 -2.47 17.66 -9.52
N GLY A 236 -1.84 17.81 -8.36
CA GLY A 236 -2.39 18.63 -7.29
C GLY A 236 -1.98 18.15 -5.91
N LEU A 237 -2.00 19.08 -4.95
CA LEU A 237 -1.79 18.77 -3.55
C LEU A 237 -3.10 18.17 -3.03
N PRO A 238 -3.05 17.24 -2.05
CA PRO A 238 -4.25 16.77 -1.36
C PRO A 238 -5.04 17.98 -0.82
N PRO A 239 -6.23 18.30 -1.36
CA PRO A 239 -7.01 19.42 -0.86
C PRO A 239 -7.64 19.06 0.48
N ILE A 240 -7.90 20.07 1.31
CA ILE A 240 -8.71 19.87 2.53
C ILE A 240 -10.13 19.54 2.08
N ALA A 241 -10.66 18.41 2.55
CA ALA A 241 -11.99 17.94 2.22
C ALA A 241 -13.07 18.72 2.98
N ASP A 242 -14.16 19.05 2.29
CA ASP A 242 -15.38 19.55 2.92
C ASP A 242 -16.19 18.35 3.45
N LEU A 243 -15.88 17.94 4.68
CA LEU A 243 -16.48 16.76 5.29
C LEU A 243 -17.79 17.11 6.02
N PRO A 244 -18.86 16.30 5.88
CA PRO A 244 -20.13 16.51 6.56
C PRO A 244 -20.08 16.08 8.03
N LEU A 245 -19.15 16.67 8.81
CA LEU A 245 -18.85 16.31 10.21
C LEU A 245 -20.03 16.51 11.18
N LEU A 246 -21.02 17.32 10.81
CA LEU A 246 -22.21 17.61 11.62
C LEU A 246 -23.45 16.83 11.17
N ASN A 247 -23.35 16.02 10.11
CA ASN A 247 -24.48 15.21 9.63
C ASN A 247 -24.62 13.95 10.50
N LEU A 248 -25.38 14.06 11.59
CA LEU A 248 -25.58 12.97 12.54
C LEU A 248 -26.23 11.73 11.94
N ASN A 249 -27.10 11.91 10.93
CA ASN A 249 -27.74 10.78 10.24
C ASN A 249 -26.70 9.97 9.46
N LEU A 250 -25.87 10.66 8.65
CA LEU A 250 -24.80 10.01 7.90
C LEU A 250 -23.76 9.37 8.83
N ILE A 251 -23.43 10.00 9.96
CA ILE A 251 -22.55 9.42 10.98
C ILE A 251 -23.18 8.15 11.56
N GLY A 252 -24.49 8.16 11.83
CA GLY A 252 -25.24 6.98 12.27
C GLY A 252 -25.13 5.84 11.26
N ASP A 253 -25.42 6.13 9.99
CA ASP A 253 -25.40 5.16 8.89
C ASP A 253 -24.00 4.56 8.67
N LEU A 254 -22.95 5.36 8.81
CA LEU A 254 -21.57 4.94 8.63
C LEU A 254 -20.95 4.25 9.85
N SER A 255 -21.54 4.38 11.05
CA SER A 255 -20.92 4.00 12.32
C SER A 255 -20.47 2.54 12.37
N THR A 256 -21.36 1.61 12.01
CA THR A 256 -21.07 0.17 11.98
C THR A 256 -19.99 -0.17 10.96
N GLY A 257 -20.06 0.42 9.77
CA GLY A 257 -19.05 0.24 8.71
C GLY A 257 -17.68 0.80 9.11
N ALA A 258 -17.66 1.97 9.76
CA ALA A 258 -16.46 2.60 10.28
C ALA A 258 -15.79 1.75 11.36
N LEU A 259 -16.58 1.17 12.27
CA LEU A 259 -16.07 0.26 13.30
C LEU A 259 -15.51 -1.03 12.68
N ALA A 260 -16.19 -1.60 11.70
CA ALA A 260 -15.72 -2.78 10.97
C ALA A 260 -14.37 -2.51 10.27
N LEU A 261 -14.27 -1.39 9.53
CA LEU A 261 -13.00 -0.94 8.93
C LEU A 261 -11.93 -0.73 10.00
N ALA A 262 -12.27 -0.09 11.12
CA ALA A 262 -11.34 0.17 12.20
C ALA A 262 -10.69 -1.13 12.72
N VAL A 263 -11.51 -2.15 12.99
CA VAL A 263 -11.07 -3.46 13.49
C VAL A 263 -10.32 -4.26 12.42
N ILE A 264 -10.83 -4.35 11.19
CA ILE A 264 -10.22 -5.15 10.12
C ILE A 264 -8.83 -4.62 9.77
N GLY A 265 -8.69 -3.33 9.47
CA GLY A 265 -7.38 -2.80 9.08
C GLY A 265 -6.36 -2.76 10.23
N LEU A 266 -6.83 -2.86 11.47
CA LEU A 266 -5.97 -3.03 12.63
C LEU A 266 -5.43 -4.45 12.73
N VAL A 267 -6.29 -5.46 12.51
CA VAL A 267 -5.85 -6.85 12.40
C VAL A 267 -4.84 -7.00 11.26
N GLU A 268 -5.11 -6.38 10.10
CA GLU A 268 -4.16 -6.35 8.98
C GLU A 268 -2.83 -5.69 9.35
N ALA A 269 -2.86 -4.46 9.87
CA ALA A 269 -1.67 -3.69 10.20
C ALA A 269 -0.78 -4.42 11.22
N VAL A 270 -1.37 -5.02 12.25
CA VAL A 270 -0.59 -5.75 13.26
C VAL A 270 -0.13 -7.11 12.74
N ALA A 271 -0.92 -7.84 11.95
CA ALA A 271 -0.47 -9.08 11.33
C ALA A 271 0.74 -8.84 10.42
N ILE A 272 0.69 -7.79 9.59
CA ILE A 272 1.80 -7.38 8.73
C ILE A 272 3.00 -6.94 9.57
N GLY A 273 2.76 -6.05 10.54
CA GLY A 273 3.81 -5.57 11.44
C GLY A 273 4.52 -6.74 12.11
N ARG A 274 3.76 -7.67 12.70
CA ARG A 274 4.31 -8.82 13.42
C ARG A 274 5.10 -9.73 12.49
N ALA A 275 4.57 -10.05 11.31
CA ALA A 275 5.28 -10.83 10.29
C ALA A 275 6.64 -10.21 9.92
N LEU A 276 6.70 -8.88 9.78
CA LEU A 276 7.96 -8.16 9.49
C LEU A 276 8.87 -8.09 10.71
N SER A 277 8.31 -7.91 11.91
CA SER A 277 9.08 -7.87 13.15
C SER A 277 9.76 -9.19 13.47
N THR A 278 9.19 -10.33 13.08
CA THR A 278 9.83 -11.64 13.20
C THR A 278 11.09 -11.73 12.33
N GLN A 279 11.10 -11.04 11.19
CA GLN A 279 12.28 -10.98 10.30
C GLN A 279 13.33 -9.97 10.78
N THR A 280 12.91 -8.83 11.32
CA THR A 280 13.82 -7.74 11.73
C THR A 280 14.26 -7.79 13.20
N GLY A 281 13.56 -8.56 14.04
CA GLY A 281 13.72 -8.56 15.49
C GLY A 281 13.18 -7.31 16.19
N GLN A 282 12.45 -6.44 15.47
CA GLN A 282 11.86 -5.21 16.04
C GLN A 282 10.82 -5.55 17.12
N ARG A 283 10.74 -4.75 18.18
CA ARG A 283 9.62 -4.82 19.13
C ARG A 283 8.48 -3.91 18.69
N LEU A 284 7.28 -4.47 18.57
CA LEU A 284 6.07 -3.71 18.24
C LEU A 284 5.24 -3.40 19.48
N ASP A 285 4.86 -2.13 19.60
CA ASP A 285 3.81 -1.66 20.51
C ASP A 285 2.49 -1.52 19.72
N ASN A 286 1.56 -2.45 19.92
CA ASN A 286 0.29 -2.47 19.20
C ASN A 286 -0.58 -1.24 19.51
N ASN A 287 -0.55 -0.71 20.74
CA ASN A 287 -1.35 0.47 21.08
C ASN A 287 -0.84 1.71 20.34
N GLN A 288 0.48 1.85 20.24
CA GLN A 288 1.10 2.89 19.42
C GLN A 288 0.74 2.72 17.94
N GLU A 289 0.72 1.49 17.43
CA GLU A 289 0.32 1.21 16.05
C GLU A 289 -1.13 1.63 15.80
N PHE A 290 -2.05 1.35 16.74
CA PHE A 290 -3.45 1.76 16.60
C PHE A 290 -3.60 3.27 16.53
N VAL A 291 -2.89 4.00 17.39
CA VAL A 291 -2.89 5.47 17.37
C VAL A 291 -2.32 5.97 16.04
N GLY A 292 -1.21 5.41 15.55
CA GLY A 292 -0.61 5.80 14.27
C GLY A 292 -1.52 5.56 13.07
N GLN A 293 -2.08 4.35 12.95
CA GLN A 293 -3.05 4.02 11.89
C GLN A 293 -4.31 4.88 12.00
N GLY A 294 -4.77 5.17 13.22
CA GLY A 294 -5.93 6.03 13.47
C GLY A 294 -5.70 7.46 13.00
N LEU A 295 -4.60 8.07 13.42
CA LEU A 295 -4.19 9.40 12.97
C LEU A 295 -3.99 9.47 11.46
N ALA A 296 -3.40 8.43 10.86
CA ALA A 296 -3.21 8.34 9.42
C ALA A 296 -4.53 8.36 8.65
N ASN A 297 -5.56 7.70 9.17
CA ASN A 297 -6.89 7.65 8.54
C ASN A 297 -7.66 8.97 8.74
N MET A 298 -7.57 9.57 9.93
CA MET A 298 -8.14 10.91 10.17
C MET A 298 -7.51 11.94 9.24
N ALA A 299 -6.18 11.95 9.15
CA ALA A 299 -5.47 12.84 8.24
C ALA A 299 -5.83 12.54 6.78
N ALA A 300 -5.85 11.27 6.36
CA ALA A 300 -6.24 10.91 5.00
C ALA A 300 -7.62 11.46 4.65
N GLY A 301 -8.64 11.24 5.50
CA GLY A 301 -9.99 11.77 5.27
C GLY A 301 -10.04 13.30 5.19
N ILE A 302 -9.33 14.00 6.09
CA ILE A 302 -9.24 15.47 6.09
C ILE A 302 -8.58 16.00 4.81
N PHE A 303 -7.60 15.29 4.26
CA PHE A 303 -6.87 15.67 3.04
C PHE A 303 -7.42 14.96 1.78
N SER A 304 -8.74 14.77 1.70
CA SER A 304 -9.45 14.22 0.53
C SER A 304 -9.02 12.80 0.12
N GLY A 305 -8.52 12.02 1.07
CA GLY A 305 -8.31 10.59 0.96
C GLY A 305 -9.50 9.78 1.50
N PHE A 306 -9.30 8.47 1.58
CA PHE A 306 -10.29 7.49 2.04
C PHE A 306 -9.64 6.48 3.00
N PRO A 307 -10.40 5.56 3.62
CA PRO A 307 -9.85 4.63 4.60
C PRO A 307 -8.62 3.86 4.11
N ALA A 308 -7.57 3.84 4.93
CA ALA A 308 -6.28 3.24 4.67
C ALA A 308 -5.90 2.18 5.71
N SER A 309 -5.01 1.28 5.30
CA SER A 309 -4.45 0.21 6.14
C SER A 309 -3.00 -0.07 5.76
N GLY A 310 -2.33 -0.91 6.55
CA GLY A 310 -1.02 -1.46 6.21
C GLY A 310 -1.09 -2.34 4.96
N SER A 311 -0.07 -2.30 4.12
CA SER A 311 0.00 -3.13 2.91
C SER A 311 1.19 -4.08 2.97
N PHE A 312 0.95 -5.40 2.89
CA PHE A 312 2.02 -6.40 2.82
C PHE A 312 2.98 -6.13 1.67
N ASN A 313 2.47 -5.92 0.46
CA ASN A 313 3.25 -5.63 -0.74
C ASN A 313 4.23 -4.48 -0.53
N ARG A 314 3.71 -3.34 -0.05
CA ARG A 314 4.52 -2.14 0.14
C ARG A 314 5.50 -2.32 1.30
N SER A 315 5.08 -2.96 2.39
CA SER A 315 5.91 -3.10 3.59
C SER A 315 7.01 -4.15 3.41
N SER A 316 6.74 -5.26 2.72
CA SER A 316 7.76 -6.24 2.35
C SER A 316 8.75 -5.64 1.35
N LEU A 317 8.28 -4.92 0.33
CA LEU A 317 9.16 -4.18 -0.58
C LEU A 317 10.00 -3.13 0.14
N ASN A 318 9.43 -2.45 1.14
CA ASN A 318 10.13 -1.48 1.99
C ASN A 318 11.32 -2.16 2.71
N LEU A 319 11.05 -3.28 3.38
CA LEU A 319 12.08 -4.08 4.06
C LEU A 319 13.15 -4.58 3.07
N GLU A 320 12.75 -5.15 1.94
CA GLU A 320 13.67 -5.64 0.92
C GLU A 320 14.52 -4.56 0.26
N SER A 321 14.01 -3.34 0.21
CA SER A 321 14.74 -2.18 -0.31
C SER A 321 15.69 -1.56 0.74
N GLY A 322 15.73 -2.14 1.94
CA GLY A 322 16.68 -1.78 2.99
C GLY A 322 16.13 -0.78 4.02
N ALA A 323 14.82 -0.62 4.16
CA ALA A 323 14.23 0.26 5.17
C ALA A 323 14.68 -0.11 6.59
N ARG A 324 15.23 0.87 7.31
CA ARG A 324 15.75 0.69 8.68
C ARG A 324 14.91 1.41 9.71
N THR A 325 14.22 2.47 9.32
CA THR A 325 13.38 3.25 10.24
C THR A 325 12.02 3.58 9.62
N PRO A 326 11.04 4.04 10.42
CA PRO A 326 9.75 4.46 9.89
C PRO A 326 9.86 5.59 8.85
N LEU A 327 10.96 6.36 8.85
CA LEU A 327 11.17 7.41 7.86
C LEU A 327 11.25 6.89 6.43
N ALA A 328 11.53 5.60 6.20
CA ALA A 328 11.38 5.00 4.87
C ALA A 328 9.93 5.12 4.36
N SER A 329 8.95 4.75 5.20
CA SER A 329 7.52 4.89 4.88
C SER A 329 7.09 6.35 4.78
N ALA A 330 7.63 7.25 5.62
CA ALA A 330 7.36 8.69 5.48
C ALA A 330 7.88 9.23 4.15
N THR A 331 9.10 8.81 3.79
CA THR A 331 9.73 9.15 2.51
C THR A 331 8.94 8.59 1.33
N ALA A 332 8.27 7.45 1.47
CA ALA A 332 7.38 6.95 0.43
C ALA A 332 6.21 7.91 0.15
N GLY A 333 5.58 8.46 1.19
CA GLY A 333 4.53 9.47 1.02
C GLY A 333 5.05 10.74 0.32
N VAL A 334 6.23 11.22 0.73
CA VAL A 334 6.91 12.36 0.09
C VAL A 334 7.32 12.05 -1.35
N ALA A 335 7.76 10.82 -1.63
CA ALA A 335 8.14 10.38 -2.96
C ALA A 335 6.93 10.33 -3.89
N VAL A 336 5.77 9.82 -3.45
CA VAL A 336 4.53 9.88 -4.24
C VAL A 336 4.19 11.33 -4.58
N LEU A 337 4.27 12.23 -3.59
CA LEU A 337 4.02 13.66 -3.80
C LEU A 337 5.00 14.25 -4.83
N ALA A 338 6.31 14.01 -4.67
CA ALA A 338 7.33 14.48 -5.58
C ALA A 338 7.17 13.90 -6.99
N ILE A 339 6.78 12.62 -7.11
CA ILE A 339 6.55 11.97 -8.40
C ILE A 339 5.39 12.65 -9.13
N VAL A 340 4.28 12.90 -8.45
CA VAL A 340 3.10 13.53 -9.03
C VAL A 340 3.36 14.98 -9.46
N PHE A 341 4.16 15.73 -8.70
CA PHE A 341 4.44 17.13 -8.97
C PHE A 341 5.57 17.38 -9.96
N LEU A 342 6.67 16.65 -9.82
CA LEU A 342 7.93 16.93 -10.52
C LEU A 342 8.21 15.92 -11.62
N LEU A 343 7.86 14.65 -11.40
CA LEU A 343 8.26 13.55 -12.26
C LEU A 343 7.08 12.93 -13.03
N ALA A 344 5.90 13.53 -13.03
CA ALA A 344 4.73 12.94 -13.67
C ALA A 344 4.93 12.62 -15.16
N PRO A 345 5.61 13.46 -15.98
CA PRO A 345 5.92 13.11 -17.36
C PRO A 345 6.82 11.89 -17.50
N VAL A 346 7.74 11.68 -16.57
CA VAL A 346 8.68 10.54 -16.58
C VAL A 346 8.00 9.29 -16.03
N ALA A 347 7.29 9.43 -14.92
CA ALA A 347 6.55 8.35 -14.26
C ALA A 347 5.48 7.75 -15.18
N ALA A 348 4.91 8.54 -16.09
CA ALA A 348 3.96 8.06 -17.09
C ALA A 348 4.48 6.89 -17.94
N TYR A 349 5.80 6.73 -18.09
CA TYR A 349 6.43 5.64 -18.85
C TYR A 349 6.78 4.41 -18.03
N VAL A 350 6.59 4.41 -16.71
CA VAL A 350 6.90 3.24 -15.88
C VAL A 350 5.94 2.10 -16.26
N PRO A 351 6.46 0.95 -16.74
CA PRO A 351 5.63 -0.16 -17.17
C PRO A 351 5.03 -0.92 -15.99
N LEU A 352 3.73 -1.17 -16.03
CA LEU A 352 3.02 -1.98 -15.03
C LEU A 352 3.58 -3.41 -14.92
N PRO A 353 3.99 -4.10 -16.00
CA PRO A 353 4.62 -5.43 -15.91
C PRO A 353 5.88 -5.46 -15.04
N THR A 354 6.69 -4.39 -15.03
CA THR A 354 7.86 -4.29 -14.13
C THR A 354 7.42 -4.19 -12.67
N ILE A 355 6.41 -3.36 -12.36
CA ILE A 355 5.89 -3.24 -11.00
C ILE A 355 5.32 -4.58 -10.53
N ALA A 356 4.54 -5.26 -11.37
CA ALA A 356 3.96 -6.57 -11.09
C ALA A 356 5.04 -7.63 -10.82
N ALA A 357 6.11 -7.65 -11.61
CA ALA A 357 7.26 -8.53 -11.39
C ALA A 357 7.95 -8.29 -10.03
N MET A 358 8.16 -7.03 -9.64
CA MET A 358 8.75 -6.69 -8.33
C MET A 358 7.86 -7.15 -7.17
N LEU A 359 6.53 -7.02 -7.31
CA LEU A 359 5.57 -7.48 -6.32
C LEU A 359 5.56 -9.01 -6.21
N ILE A 360 5.66 -9.75 -7.32
CA ILE A 360 5.77 -11.21 -7.31
C ILE A 360 7.06 -11.65 -6.59
N MET A 361 8.19 -10.99 -6.85
CA MET A 361 9.45 -11.30 -6.16
C MET A 361 9.32 -11.13 -4.65
N SER A 362 8.71 -10.02 -4.21
CA SER A 362 8.48 -9.74 -2.79
C SER A 362 7.49 -10.73 -2.16
N ALA A 363 6.40 -11.05 -2.85
CA ALA A 363 5.41 -12.02 -2.40
C ALA A 363 5.95 -13.45 -2.30
N TYR A 364 6.90 -13.83 -3.17
CA TYR A 364 7.56 -15.14 -3.07
C TYR A 364 8.34 -15.29 -1.76
N GLY A 365 9.00 -14.21 -1.31
CA GLY A 365 9.70 -14.17 -0.02
C GLY A 365 8.79 -14.32 1.21
N MET A 366 7.49 -14.06 1.06
CA MET A 366 6.50 -14.20 2.13
C MET A 366 6.10 -15.67 2.40
N ILE A 367 6.39 -16.58 1.48
CA ILE A 367 5.99 -17.99 1.59
C ILE A 367 7.11 -18.77 2.31
N ASP A 368 7.14 -18.72 3.64
CA ASP A 368 8.13 -19.43 4.47
C ASP A 368 7.81 -20.93 4.58
N ARG A 369 8.36 -21.71 3.66
CA ARG A 369 8.17 -23.17 3.61
C ARG A 369 8.76 -23.91 4.81
N ARG A 370 9.75 -23.33 5.48
CA ARG A 370 10.40 -23.98 6.64
C ARG A 370 9.54 -23.83 7.86
N GLU A 371 9.01 -22.63 8.09
CA GLU A 371 8.14 -22.37 9.23
C GLU A 371 6.78 -23.06 9.06
N MET A 372 6.25 -23.16 7.82
CA MET A 372 5.03 -23.93 7.55
C MET A 372 5.16 -25.45 7.80
N ALA A 373 6.38 -25.99 7.80
CA ALA A 373 6.61 -27.42 7.99
C ALA A 373 6.84 -27.81 9.47
N ARG A 374 7.00 -26.82 10.36
CA ARG A 374 7.20 -27.01 11.79
C ARG A 374 5.87 -27.14 12.53
#